data_AF-A0A537JQX9-F1
#
_entry.id   AF-A0A537JQX9-F1
#
_cell.length_a   1.000
_cell.length_b   1.000
_cell.length_c   1.000
_cell.angle_alpha   90.00
_cell.angle_beta   90.00
_cell.angle_gamma   90.00
#
_symmetry.space_group_name_H-M   'P 1'
#
loop_
_entity.id
_entity.type
_entity.pdbx_description
1 polymer ?
#
loop_
_entity_poly.entity_id
_entity_poly.type
_entity_poly.pdbx_seq_one_letter_code
_entity_poly.pdbx_strand_id
1 'polypeptide(L)'
;MALSTYYLFGGIYNLIFQNVLIAPSWFARSLGIAVNLLDAPLMLMFLTFFSTSPAMKKRITWGICIFFAFEAIVLLLDGFSVNAVRVILGPDIVIIIALSFLFFQRNVRLAITNSKSLGKAFMTSSVLLFYTIFTVVYVFYWLIKNLQYRKDAELVYYLVSILSALLMSAGIIIENKRIKKLDELKNTRKELATIYGKTAGLNKDSRFVKTGY
;
A
#
# COMPACT_ATOMS: atom_id res chain seq x y z
N MET A 1 -0.58 8.80 -5.82
CA MET A 1 -1.55 9.75 -5.23
C MET A 1 -2.00 9.28 -3.86
N ALA A 2 -2.75 8.17 -3.70
CA ALA A 2 -3.17 7.71 -2.36
C ALA A 2 -2.00 7.54 -1.36
N LEU A 3 -0.94 6.81 -1.75
CA LEU A 3 0.23 6.60 -0.91
C LEU A 3 0.99 7.89 -0.57
N SER A 4 1.10 8.84 -1.52
CA SER A 4 1.77 10.11 -1.28
C SER A 4 0.97 10.99 -0.32
N THR A 5 -0.36 11.02 -0.46
CA THR A 5 -1.26 11.69 0.48
C THR A 5 -1.13 11.08 1.87
N TYR A 6 -1.13 9.75 1.97
CA TYR A 6 -0.96 9.02 3.22
C TYR A 6 0.30 9.44 3.98
N TYR A 7 1.47 9.32 3.35
CA TYR A 7 2.73 9.66 4.00
C TYR A 7 2.89 11.17 4.29
N LEU A 8 2.33 12.05 3.44
CA LEU A 8 2.39 13.49 3.66
C LEU A 8 1.61 13.89 4.91
N PHE A 9 0.32 13.54 4.97
CA PHE A 9 -0.54 13.93 6.09
C PHE A 9 -0.12 13.24 7.40
N GLY A 10 0.20 11.94 7.35
CA GLY A 10 0.71 11.20 8.50
C GLY A 10 2.07 11.75 8.98
N GLY A 11 2.95 12.11 8.05
CA GLY A 11 4.25 12.73 8.37
C GLY A 11 4.11 14.08 9.07
N ILE A 12 3.28 14.98 8.54
CA ILE A 12 3.01 16.29 9.17
C ILE A 12 2.43 16.11 10.56
N TYR A 13 1.45 15.21 10.72
CA TYR A 13 0.85 14.93 12.02
C TYR A 13 1.87 14.39 13.02
N ASN A 14 2.72 13.44 12.61
CA ASN A 14 3.77 12.88 13.47
C ASN A 14 4.78 13.95 13.92
N LEU A 15 5.17 14.88 13.03
CA LEU A 15 6.07 15.97 13.37
C LEU A 15 5.44 16.96 14.37
N ILE A 16 4.14 17.25 14.23
CA ILE A 16 3.40 18.06 15.19
C ILE A 16 3.31 17.34 16.54
N PHE A 17 2.97 16.05 16.54
CA PHE A 17 2.79 15.27 17.76
C PHE A 17 4.10 15.12 18.56
N GLN A 18 5.24 15.01 17.87
CA GLN A 18 6.57 15.00 18.49
C GLN A 18 7.07 16.38 18.92
N ASN A 19 6.26 17.44 18.78
CA ASN A 19 6.64 18.83 19.04
C ASN A 19 7.83 19.34 18.21
N VAL A 20 8.09 18.72 17.04
CA VAL A 20 9.06 19.25 16.06
C VAL A 20 8.47 20.45 15.34
N LEU A 21 7.18 20.37 14.99
CA LEU A 21 6.39 21.48 14.46
C LEU A 21 5.42 21.97 15.53
N ILE A 22 5.46 23.25 15.85
CA ILE A 22 4.54 23.86 16.82
C ILE A 22 3.24 24.21 16.10
N ALA A 23 2.14 23.61 16.52
CA ALA A 23 0.81 23.91 16.03
C ALA A 23 -0.18 24.09 17.18
N PRO A 24 -1.21 24.94 17.03
CA PRO A 24 -2.21 25.12 18.07
C PRO A 24 -3.00 23.82 18.29
N SER A 25 -3.42 23.59 19.53
CA SER A 25 -4.04 22.32 19.98
C SER A 25 -5.31 21.96 19.19
N TRP A 26 -6.12 22.96 18.82
CA TRP A 26 -7.32 22.75 17.99
C TRP A 26 -6.98 22.19 16.61
N PHE A 27 -5.87 22.65 16.02
CA PHE A 27 -5.41 22.18 14.71
C PHE A 27 -4.81 20.79 14.81
N ALA A 28 -3.92 20.56 15.78
CA ALA A 28 -3.29 19.27 16.01
C ALA A 28 -4.33 18.16 16.28
N ARG A 29 -5.36 18.47 17.09
CA ARG A 29 -6.47 17.54 17.36
C ARG A 29 -7.27 17.23 16.10
N SER A 30 -7.68 18.24 15.35
CA SER A 30 -8.49 18.04 14.14
C SER A 30 -7.72 17.30 13.05
N LEU A 31 -6.44 17.63 12.87
CA LEU A 31 -5.56 16.91 11.95
C LEU A 31 -5.40 15.45 12.38
N GLY A 32 -5.22 15.18 13.68
CA GLY A 32 -5.11 13.81 14.19
C GLY A 32 -6.36 12.99 13.89
N ILE A 33 -7.56 13.53 14.10
CA ILE A 33 -8.81 12.85 13.77
C ILE A 33 -8.90 12.60 12.26
N ALA A 34 -8.61 13.61 11.44
CA ALA A 34 -8.64 13.50 9.98
C ALA A 34 -7.64 12.47 9.44
N VAL A 35 -6.42 12.42 9.97
CA VAL A 35 -5.39 11.45 9.58
C VAL A 35 -5.82 10.03 9.91
N ASN A 36 -6.36 9.78 11.10
CA ASN A 36 -6.85 8.46 11.46
C ASN A 36 -8.06 8.03 10.62
N LEU A 37 -8.98 8.96 10.32
CA LEU A 37 -10.13 8.68 9.46
C LEU A 37 -9.72 8.37 8.01
N LEU A 38 -8.70 9.05 7.49
CA LEU A 38 -8.21 8.82 6.13
C LEU A 38 -7.23 7.64 6.03
N ASP A 39 -6.77 7.08 7.15
CA ASP A 39 -5.75 6.03 7.20
C ASP A 39 -6.18 4.79 6.40
N ALA A 40 -7.33 4.20 6.77
CA ALA A 40 -7.82 3.00 6.10
C ALA A 40 -8.25 3.23 4.65
N PRO A 41 -9.02 4.27 4.30
CA PRO A 41 -9.37 4.50 2.90
C PRO A 41 -8.15 4.68 1.99
N LEU A 42 -7.15 5.45 2.42
CA LEU A 42 -5.93 5.67 1.64
C LEU A 42 -5.09 4.40 1.52
N MET A 43 -4.95 3.63 2.61
CA MET A 43 -4.18 2.40 2.59
C MET A 43 -4.86 1.30 1.79
N LEU A 44 -6.18 1.13 1.92
CA LEU A 44 -6.96 0.18 1.10
C LEU A 44 -6.92 0.56 -0.38
N MET A 45 -7.02 1.86 -0.72
CA MET A 45 -6.81 2.34 -2.09
C MET A 45 -5.43 1.97 -2.60
N PHE A 46 -4.38 2.16 -1.79
CA PHE A 46 -3.04 1.75 -2.15
C PHE A 46 -2.94 0.23 -2.36
N LEU A 47 -3.55 -0.58 -1.49
CA LEU A 47 -3.54 -2.04 -1.60
C LEU A 47 -4.20 -2.56 -2.89
N THR A 48 -5.09 -1.78 -3.52
CA THR A 48 -5.63 -2.14 -4.85
C THR A 48 -4.54 -2.32 -5.91
N PHE A 49 -3.38 -1.66 -5.77
CA PHE A 49 -2.21 -1.79 -6.66
C PHE A 49 -1.66 -3.22 -6.76
N PHE A 50 -1.89 -4.05 -5.74
CA PHE A 50 -1.41 -5.44 -5.69
C PHE A 50 -2.42 -6.47 -6.25
N SER A 51 -3.63 -6.03 -6.57
CA SER A 51 -4.69 -6.86 -7.15
C SER A 51 -4.25 -7.45 -8.48
N THR A 52 -4.43 -8.77 -8.65
CA THR A 52 -4.10 -9.46 -9.92
C THR A 52 -5.26 -9.56 -10.88
N SER A 53 -6.49 -9.45 -10.39
CA SER A 53 -7.68 -9.61 -11.20
C SER A 53 -8.63 -8.42 -11.05
N PRO A 54 -9.40 -8.08 -12.10
CA PRO A 54 -10.47 -7.09 -12.01
C PRO A 54 -11.48 -7.43 -10.91
N ALA A 55 -11.78 -8.71 -10.70
CA ALA A 55 -12.67 -9.18 -9.65
C ALA A 55 -12.14 -8.85 -8.25
N MET A 56 -10.85 -9.09 -7.97
CA MET A 56 -10.24 -8.75 -6.69
C MET A 56 -10.23 -7.24 -6.47
N LYS A 57 -9.86 -6.46 -7.50
CA LYS A 57 -9.89 -5.00 -7.44
C LYS A 57 -11.29 -4.50 -7.12
N LYS A 58 -12.33 -5.02 -7.80
CA LYS A 58 -13.74 -4.69 -7.55
C LYS A 58 -14.16 -5.02 -6.12
N ARG A 59 -13.75 -6.17 -5.57
CA ARG A 59 -14.03 -6.55 -4.17
C ARG A 59 -13.40 -5.59 -3.16
N ILE A 60 -12.13 -5.22 -3.36
CA ILE A 60 -11.45 -4.26 -2.48
C ILE A 60 -12.10 -2.87 -2.59
N THR A 61 -12.46 -2.43 -3.79
CA THR A 61 -13.18 -1.16 -3.99
C THR A 61 -14.53 -1.15 -3.30
N TRP A 62 -15.30 -2.24 -3.36
CA TRP A 62 -16.54 -2.35 -2.57
C TRP A 62 -16.26 -2.32 -1.07
N GLY A 63 -15.18 -2.97 -0.61
CA GLY A 63 -14.72 -2.86 0.78
C GLY A 63 -14.46 -1.41 1.19
N ILE A 64 -13.76 -0.63 0.36
CA ILE A 64 -13.51 0.80 0.61
C ILE A 64 -14.81 1.58 0.73
N CYS A 65 -15.78 1.35 -0.16
CA CYS A 65 -17.09 2.02 -0.08
C CYS A 65 -17.85 1.65 1.20
N ILE A 66 -17.81 0.38 1.62
CA ILE A 66 -18.42 -0.07 2.88
C ILE A 66 -17.71 0.58 4.08
N PHE A 67 -16.39 0.70 4.05
CA PHE A 67 -15.62 1.38 5.10
C PHE A 67 -16.00 2.85 5.22
N PHE A 68 -16.08 3.59 4.11
CA PHE A 68 -16.55 4.98 4.13
C PHE A 68 -17.97 5.12 4.69
N ALA A 69 -18.86 4.19 4.37
CA ALA A 69 -20.22 4.19 4.93
C ALA A 69 -20.20 3.92 6.45
N PHE A 70 -19.39 2.96 6.90
CA PHE A 70 -19.19 2.67 8.32
C PHE A 70 -18.62 3.87 9.07
N GLU A 71 -17.55 4.49 8.56
CA GLU A 71 -16.95 5.70 9.11
C GLU A 71 -17.97 6.84 9.22
N ALA A 72 -18.76 7.07 8.16
CA ALA A 72 -19.80 8.09 8.17
C ALA A 72 -20.86 7.82 9.25
N ILE A 73 -21.28 6.57 9.43
CA ILE A 73 -22.22 6.19 10.50
C ILE A 73 -21.62 6.47 11.88
N VAL A 74 -20.37 6.07 12.12
CA VAL A 74 -19.71 6.32 13.41
C VAL A 74 -19.56 7.82 13.66
N LEU A 75 -19.19 8.61 12.65
CA LEU A 75 -19.10 10.06 12.77
C LEU A 75 -20.45 10.74 13.02
N LEU A 76 -21.55 10.20 12.49
CA LEU A 76 -22.89 10.71 12.78
C LEU A 76 -23.32 10.43 14.23
N LEU A 77 -22.87 9.32 14.81
CA LEU A 77 -23.21 8.92 16.18
C LEU A 77 -22.29 9.57 17.23
N ASP A 78 -20.98 9.53 17.02
CA ASP A 78 -19.96 9.96 17.98
C ASP A 78 -19.38 11.36 17.69
N GLY A 79 -19.78 11.97 16.57
CA GLY A 79 -19.24 13.24 16.08
C GLY A 79 -17.80 13.13 15.60
N PHE A 80 -17.22 14.27 15.24
CA PHE A 80 -15.79 14.39 14.91
C PHE A 80 -14.95 14.37 16.19
N SER A 81 -14.81 13.18 16.79
CA SER A 81 -14.27 13.00 18.13
C SER A 81 -13.23 11.89 18.21
N VAL A 82 -12.50 11.86 19.33
CA VAL A 82 -11.51 10.81 19.62
C VAL A 82 -12.19 9.46 19.87
N ASN A 83 -13.44 9.46 20.33
CA ASN A 83 -14.21 8.23 20.50
C ASN A 83 -14.54 7.58 19.16
N ALA A 84 -14.95 8.38 18.15
CA ALA A 84 -15.16 7.89 16.80
C ALA A 84 -13.89 7.22 16.24
N VAL A 85 -12.73 7.87 16.39
CA VAL A 85 -11.43 7.32 15.98
C VAL A 85 -11.14 5.97 16.64
N ARG A 86 -11.40 5.84 17.95
CA ARG A 86 -11.17 4.59 18.68
C ARG A 86 -12.00 3.42 18.12
N VAL A 87 -13.25 3.69 17.76
CA VAL A 87 -14.19 2.68 17.21
C VAL A 87 -13.80 2.30 15.79
N ILE A 88 -13.37 3.27 14.98
CA ILE A 88 -13.01 3.08 13.57
C ILE A 88 -11.67 2.33 13.43
N LEU A 89 -10.64 2.71 14.20
CA LEU A 89 -9.28 2.17 14.07
C LEU A 89 -9.17 0.65 14.26
N GLY A 90 -10.00 0.06 15.12
CA GLY A 90 -9.94 -1.39 15.38
C GLY A 90 -10.19 -2.22 14.12
N PRO A 91 -11.38 -2.10 13.50
CA PRO A 91 -11.70 -2.70 12.22
C PRO A 91 -10.71 -2.37 11.09
N ASP A 92 -10.23 -1.12 11.02
CA ASP A 92 -9.27 -0.65 10.02
C ASP A 92 -7.97 -1.47 10.03
N ILE A 93 -7.37 -1.60 11.21
CA ILE A 93 -6.13 -2.35 11.41
C ILE A 93 -6.33 -3.80 10.97
N VAL A 94 -7.45 -4.42 11.35
CA VAL A 94 -7.75 -5.82 11.03
C VAL A 94 -7.82 -6.05 9.51
N ILE A 95 -8.58 -5.22 8.77
CA ILE A 95 -8.72 -5.43 7.33
C ILE A 95 -7.40 -5.17 6.58
N ILE A 96 -6.64 -4.16 7.01
CA ILE A 96 -5.37 -3.82 6.35
C ILE A 96 -4.32 -4.90 6.60
N ILE A 97 -4.23 -5.44 7.81
CA ILE A 97 -3.37 -6.58 8.11
C ILE A 97 -3.77 -7.80 7.29
N ALA A 98 -5.06 -8.14 7.25
CA ALA A 98 -5.54 -9.29 6.50
C ALA A 98 -5.19 -9.20 5.01
N LEU A 99 -5.47 -8.06 4.37
CA LEU A 99 -5.16 -7.85 2.95
C LEU A 99 -3.66 -7.75 2.69
N SER A 100 -2.91 -7.01 3.52
CA SER A 100 -1.46 -6.88 3.36
C SER A 100 -0.75 -8.23 3.52
N PHE A 101 -1.19 -9.08 4.46
CA PHE A 101 -0.67 -10.43 4.63
C PHE A 101 -0.92 -11.31 3.40
N LEU A 102 -2.14 -11.32 2.86
CA LEU A 102 -2.48 -12.05 1.64
C LEU A 102 -1.61 -11.63 0.45
N PHE A 103 -1.41 -10.31 0.27
CA PHE A 103 -0.56 -9.79 -0.79
C PHE A 103 0.92 -10.07 -0.54
N PHE A 104 1.37 -9.97 0.71
CA PHE A 104 2.75 -10.27 1.10
C PHE A 104 3.10 -11.72 0.77
N GLN A 105 2.30 -12.69 1.23
CA GLN A 105 2.53 -14.12 0.97
C GLN A 105 2.66 -14.40 -0.53
N ARG A 106 1.77 -13.81 -1.35
CA ARG A 106 1.82 -13.98 -2.80
C ARG A 106 3.08 -13.35 -3.41
N ASN A 107 3.40 -12.11 -3.07
CA ASN A 107 4.51 -11.39 -3.70
C ASN A 107 5.86 -11.93 -3.25
N VAL A 108 6.01 -12.37 -2.00
CA VAL A 108 7.22 -13.06 -1.52
C VAL A 108 7.41 -14.38 -2.23
N ARG A 109 6.37 -15.19 -2.37
CA ARG A 109 6.47 -16.46 -3.11
C ARG A 109 6.91 -16.24 -4.56
N LEU A 110 6.36 -15.21 -5.23
CA LEU A 110 6.76 -14.84 -6.59
C LEU A 110 8.20 -14.31 -6.66
N ALA A 111 8.64 -13.56 -5.64
CA ALA A 111 10.00 -13.05 -5.54
C ALA A 111 11.02 -14.16 -5.38
N ILE A 112 10.73 -15.16 -4.54
CA ILE A 112 11.62 -16.29 -4.31
C ILE A 112 11.63 -17.26 -5.50
N THR A 113 10.45 -17.63 -6.01
CA THR A 113 10.34 -18.70 -7.02
C THR A 113 10.78 -18.22 -8.41
N ASN A 114 10.47 -16.97 -8.76
CA ASN A 114 10.62 -16.47 -10.13
C ASN A 114 11.50 -15.23 -10.24
N SER A 115 12.10 -14.74 -9.14
CA SER A 115 12.81 -13.45 -9.09
C SER A 115 11.98 -12.29 -9.64
N LYS A 116 10.65 -12.36 -9.47
CA LYS A 116 9.67 -11.37 -9.95
C LYS A 116 8.94 -10.77 -8.76
N SER A 117 8.47 -9.53 -8.87
CA SER A 117 7.66 -8.89 -7.82
C SER A 117 8.41 -8.57 -6.51
N LEU A 118 9.75 -8.52 -6.53
CA LEU A 118 10.55 -8.14 -5.35
C LEU A 118 10.14 -6.78 -4.79
N GLY A 119 9.99 -5.76 -5.65
CA GLY A 119 9.57 -4.42 -5.22
C GLY A 119 8.20 -4.44 -4.52
N LYS A 120 7.23 -5.17 -5.09
CA LYS A 120 5.92 -5.37 -4.47
C LYS A 120 5.99 -6.10 -3.13
N ALA A 121 6.88 -7.10 -2.99
CA ALA A 121 7.08 -7.81 -1.74
C ALA A 121 7.56 -6.84 -0.65
N PHE A 122 8.59 -6.03 -0.92
CA PHE A 122 9.08 -4.98 -0.01
C PHE A 122 7.97 -4.00 0.41
N MET A 123 7.17 -3.52 -0.54
CA MET A 123 6.05 -2.61 -0.25
C MET A 123 5.01 -3.27 0.67
N THR A 124 4.62 -4.52 0.40
CA THR A 124 3.66 -5.25 1.25
C THR A 124 4.21 -5.59 2.63
N SER A 125 5.51 -5.90 2.74
CA SER A 125 6.19 -6.12 4.03
C SER A 125 6.19 -4.85 4.87
N SER A 126 6.44 -3.70 4.25
CA SER A 126 6.42 -2.40 4.91
C SER A 126 5.05 -2.10 5.52
N VAL A 127 3.96 -2.31 4.77
CA VAL A 127 2.60 -2.13 5.29
C VAL A 127 2.33 -3.11 6.44
N LEU A 128 2.61 -4.39 6.24
CA LEU A 128 2.36 -5.40 7.27
C LEU A 128 3.11 -5.10 8.57
N LEU A 129 4.39 -4.72 8.47
CA LEU A 129 5.22 -4.33 9.61
C LEU A 129 4.64 -3.11 10.34
N PHE A 130 4.28 -2.08 9.60
CA PHE A 130 3.72 -0.85 10.16
C PHE A 130 2.41 -1.11 10.91
N TYR A 131 1.46 -1.81 10.28
CA TYR A 131 0.16 -2.10 10.92
C TYR A 131 0.26 -3.11 12.06
N THR A 132 1.24 -4.02 12.04
CA THR A 132 1.51 -4.90 13.18
C THR A 132 1.91 -4.09 14.41
N ILE A 133 2.79 -3.10 14.26
CA ILE A 133 3.17 -2.22 15.37
C ILE A 133 2.06 -1.25 15.73
N PHE A 134 1.28 -0.79 14.76
CA PHE A 134 0.12 0.04 15.04
C PHE A 134 -0.93 -0.72 15.88
N THR A 135 -1.06 -2.03 15.70
CA THR A 135 -1.88 -2.90 16.58
C THR A 135 -1.38 -2.85 18.02
N VAL A 136 -0.06 -2.94 18.23
CA VAL A 136 0.55 -2.87 19.57
C VAL A 136 0.25 -1.53 20.23
N VAL A 137 0.41 -0.42 19.50
CA VAL A 137 0.03 0.92 19.97
C VAL A 137 -1.45 0.97 20.33
N TYR A 138 -2.33 0.48 19.46
CA TYR A 138 -3.77 0.48 19.69
C TYR A 138 -4.13 -0.27 20.98
N VAL A 139 -3.53 -1.44 21.21
CA VAL A 139 -3.76 -2.25 22.42
C VAL A 139 -3.31 -1.49 23.68
N PHE A 140 -2.09 -0.94 23.70
CA PHE A 140 -1.58 -0.23 24.88
C PHE A 140 -2.32 1.09 25.15
N TYR A 141 -2.68 1.81 24.08
CA TYR A 141 -3.36 3.08 24.19
C TYR A 141 -4.82 2.90 24.64
N TRP A 142 -5.56 1.99 24.00
CA TRP A 142 -7.02 1.90 24.16
C TRP A 142 -7.51 0.75 25.04
N LEU A 143 -6.80 -0.37 25.12
CA LEU A 143 -7.23 -1.56 25.89
C LEU A 143 -6.58 -1.63 27.27
N ILE A 144 -5.24 -1.59 27.34
CA ILE A 144 -4.49 -1.80 28.60
C ILE A 144 -4.45 -0.53 29.46
N LYS A 145 -4.34 0.65 28.83
CA LYS A 145 -4.36 1.96 29.49
C LYS A 145 -3.25 2.21 30.54
N ASN A 146 -2.14 1.49 30.48
CA ASN A 146 -0.97 1.75 31.34
C ASN A 146 -0.09 2.86 30.74
N LEU A 147 0.26 3.87 31.53
CA LEU A 147 0.99 5.06 31.06
C LEU A 147 2.43 4.75 30.60
N GLN A 148 3.13 3.83 31.26
CA GLN A 148 4.51 3.50 30.92
C GLN A 148 4.57 2.78 29.56
N TYR A 149 3.76 1.74 29.39
CA TYR A 149 3.73 0.97 28.14
C TYR A 149 3.24 1.79 26.94
N ARG A 150 2.46 2.85 27.15
CA ARG A 150 2.07 3.78 26.08
C ARG A 150 3.28 4.51 25.49
N LYS A 151 4.14 5.09 26.34
CA LYS A 151 5.33 5.82 25.88
C LYS A 151 6.30 4.90 25.14
N ASP A 152 6.49 3.69 25.66
CA ASP A 152 7.35 2.69 25.04
C ASP A 152 6.79 2.25 23.67
N ALA A 153 5.47 2.02 23.59
CA ALA A 153 4.81 1.68 22.32
C ALA A 153 4.87 2.81 21.29
N GLU A 154 4.72 4.07 21.71
CA GLU A 154 4.87 5.25 20.84
C GLU A 154 6.29 5.36 20.27
N LEU A 155 7.32 5.14 21.10
CA LEU A 155 8.71 5.13 20.64
C LEU A 155 8.94 4.04 19.58
N VAL A 156 8.47 2.82 19.85
CA VAL A 156 8.56 1.70 18.91
C VAL A 156 7.81 2.00 17.61
N TYR A 157 6.63 2.63 17.70
CA TYR A 157 5.87 3.06 16.54
C TYR A 157 6.66 4.01 15.64
N TYR A 158 7.33 5.02 16.20
CA TYR A 158 8.11 5.96 15.38
C TYR A 158 9.32 5.31 14.72
N LEU A 159 10.06 4.46 15.44
CA LEU A 159 11.17 3.71 14.87
C LEU A 159 10.72 2.82 13.71
N VAL A 160 9.61 2.11 13.91
CA VAL A 160 9.05 1.22 12.89
C VAL A 160 8.44 2.00 11.74
N SER A 161 7.89 3.19 11.98
CA SER A 161 7.39 4.09 10.93
C SER A 161 8.51 4.48 9.96
N ILE A 162 9.69 4.84 10.50
CA ILE A 162 10.88 5.17 9.70
C ILE A 162 11.33 3.95 8.90
N LEU A 163 11.47 2.80 9.57
CA LEU A 163 11.88 1.56 8.91
C LEU A 163 10.91 1.15 7.80
N SER A 164 9.60 1.28 8.06
CA SER A 164 8.55 1.00 7.08
C SER A 164 8.64 1.96 5.89
N ALA A 165 8.84 3.26 6.12
CA ALA A 165 9.01 4.24 5.05
C ALA A 165 10.25 3.95 4.17
N LEU A 166 11.35 3.50 4.78
CA LEU A 166 12.55 3.06 4.05
C LEU A 166 12.27 1.83 3.19
N LEU A 167 11.62 0.81 3.75
CA LEU A 167 11.23 -0.40 3.03
C LEU A 167 10.25 -0.10 1.88
N MET A 168 9.26 0.77 2.11
CA MET A 168 8.33 1.23 1.07
C MET A 168 9.07 1.93 -0.06
N SER A 169 9.98 2.84 0.28
CA SER A 169 10.79 3.60 -0.68
C SER A 169 11.66 2.68 -1.54
N ALA A 170 12.36 1.73 -0.90
CA ALA A 170 13.13 0.70 -1.60
C ALA A 170 12.26 -0.12 -2.56
N GLY A 171 11.09 -0.55 -2.08
CA GLY A 171 10.12 -1.30 -2.89
C GLY A 171 9.65 -0.53 -4.13
N ILE A 172 9.34 0.76 -3.99
CA ILE A 172 8.96 1.65 -5.09
C ILE A 172 10.10 1.79 -6.11
N ILE A 173 11.34 2.00 -5.65
CA ILE A 173 12.51 2.14 -6.54
C ILE A 173 12.71 0.86 -7.37
N ILE A 174 12.65 -0.31 -6.71
CA ILE A 174 12.80 -1.61 -7.37
C ILE A 174 11.68 -1.83 -8.40
N GLU A 175 10.43 -1.55 -8.03
CA GLU A 175 9.28 -1.76 -8.92
C GLU A 175 9.31 -0.81 -10.12
N ASN A 176 9.70 0.45 -9.92
CA ASN A 176 9.85 1.42 -11.01
C ASN A 176 10.93 1.00 -12.01
N LYS A 177 12.09 0.51 -11.54
CA LYS A 177 13.13 -0.05 -12.42
C LYS A 177 12.59 -1.23 -13.23
N ARG A 178 11.77 -2.10 -12.61
CA ARG A 178 11.15 -3.24 -13.28
C ARG A 178 10.17 -2.81 -14.37
N ILE A 179 9.33 -1.82 -14.10
CA ILE A 179 8.34 -1.32 -15.06
C ILE A 179 9.05 -0.74 -16.30
N LYS A 180 10.07 0.10 -16.11
CA LYS A 180 10.87 0.65 -17.23
C LYS A 180 11.45 -0.45 -18.11
N LYS A 181 12.08 -1.45 -17.50
CA LYS A 181 12.66 -2.60 -18.23
C LYS A 181 11.60 -3.41 -18.99
N LEU A 182 10.39 -3.55 -18.43
CA LEU A 182 9.28 -4.25 -19.11
C LEU A 182 8.76 -3.46 -20.31
N ASP A 183 8.68 -2.14 -20.21
CA ASP A 183 8.26 -1.27 -21.31
C ASP A 183 9.29 -1.25 -22.43
N GLU A 184 10.59 -1.18 -22.11
CA GLU A 184 11.68 -1.33 -23.07
C GLU A 184 11.57 -2.66 -23.83
N LEU A 185 11.46 -3.79 -23.12
CA LEU A 185 11.29 -5.11 -23.73
C LEU A 185 10.03 -5.20 -24.60
N LYS A 186 8.93 -4.55 -24.20
CA LYS A 186 7.69 -4.51 -24.98
C LYS A 186 7.88 -3.73 -26.28
N ASN A 187 8.60 -2.61 -26.23
CA ASN A 187 8.91 -1.80 -27.41
C ASN A 187 9.85 -2.55 -28.36
N THR A 188 10.94 -3.14 -27.85
CA THR A 188 11.84 -3.98 -28.66
C THR A 188 11.10 -5.14 -29.32
N ARG A 189 10.17 -5.81 -28.62
CA ARG A 189 9.34 -6.87 -29.21
C ARG A 189 8.45 -6.36 -30.34
N LYS A 190 7.89 -5.16 -30.23
CA LYS A 190 7.10 -4.53 -31.30
C LYS A 190 7.97 -4.16 -32.50
N GLU A 191 9.16 -3.62 -32.27
CA GLU A 191 10.12 -3.28 -33.33
C GLU A 191 10.57 -4.53 -34.08
N LEU A 192 10.98 -5.57 -33.36
CA LEU A 192 11.36 -6.86 -33.95
C LEU A 192 10.19 -7.48 -34.73
N ALA A 193 8.98 -7.47 -34.17
CA ALA A 193 7.80 -7.96 -34.89
C ALA A 193 7.49 -7.15 -36.16
N THR A 194 7.81 -5.86 -36.18
CA THR A 194 7.63 -5.00 -37.36
C THR A 194 8.68 -5.30 -38.43
N ILE A 195 9.94 -5.46 -38.04
CA ILE A 195 11.05 -5.78 -38.95
C ILE A 195 10.84 -7.18 -39.54
N TYR A 196 10.72 -8.20 -38.68
CA TYR A 196 10.63 -9.61 -39.07
C TYR A 196 9.25 -10.01 -39.57
N GLY A 197 8.17 -9.38 -39.10
CA GLY A 197 6.83 -9.58 -39.65
C GLY A 197 6.73 -9.08 -41.10
N LYS A 198 7.44 -7.99 -41.44
CA LYS A 198 7.63 -7.57 -42.84
C LYS A 198 8.52 -8.54 -43.61
N THR A 199 9.60 -9.07 -43.02
CA THR A 199 10.48 -10.03 -43.71
C THR A 199 9.78 -11.38 -43.96
N ALA A 200 8.93 -11.85 -43.04
CA ALA A 200 8.11 -13.05 -43.25
C ALA A 200 7.03 -12.86 -44.32
N GLY A 201 6.53 -11.63 -44.51
CA GLY A 201 5.66 -11.26 -45.63
C GLY A 201 6.40 -11.17 -46.97
N LEU A 202 7.69 -10.80 -46.97
CA LEU A 202 8.55 -10.76 -48.15
C LEU A 202 9.18 -12.12 -48.50
N ASN A 203 9.27 -13.05 -47.54
CA ASN A 203 9.77 -14.42 -47.74
C ASN A 203 8.65 -15.39 -48.20
N LYS A 204 7.57 -14.86 -48.78
CA LYS A 204 6.69 -15.57 -49.71
C LYS A 204 7.26 -15.59 -51.14
N ASP A 205 8.57 -15.35 -51.29
CA ASP A 205 9.24 -15.55 -52.56
C ASP A 205 9.54 -17.05 -52.72
N SER A 206 8.78 -17.64 -53.63
CA SER A 206 8.53 -19.05 -53.89
C SER A 206 9.75 -19.80 -54.42
N ARG A 207 10.77 -20.04 -53.60
CA ARG A 207 11.94 -20.85 -54.01
C ARG A 207 12.31 -22.05 -53.15
N PHE A 208 11.70 -22.25 -51.97
CA PHE A 208 12.17 -23.31 -51.06
C PHE A 208 11.10 -24.20 -50.41
N VAL A 209 9.90 -24.33 -50.98
CA VAL A 209 8.91 -25.31 -50.48
C VAL A 209 8.38 -26.18 -51.62
N LYS A 210 9.26 -26.96 -52.24
CA LYS A 210 8.93 -28.21 -52.94
C LYS A 210 10.12 -29.17 -52.91
N THR A 211 10.25 -29.90 -51.82
CA THR A 211 10.83 -31.25 -51.86
C THR A 211 9.95 -32.12 -50.99
N GLY A 212 9.07 -32.89 -51.64
CA GLY A 212 8.40 -34.01 -51.03
C GLY A 212 9.37 -35.19 -51.01
N TYR A 213 9.56 -35.75 -49.83
CA TYR A 213 9.80 -37.16 -49.54
C TYR A 213 9.20 -37.44 -48.17
#